data_AF-A0A6P0IBD4-F1
#
_entry.id   AF-A0A6P0IBD4-F1
#
_cell.length_a   1.000
_cell.length_b   1.000
_cell.length_c   1.000
_cell.angle_alpha   90.00
_cell.angle_beta   90.00
_cell.angle_gamma   90.00
#
_symmetry.space_group_name_H-M   'P 1'
#
loop_
_entity.id
_entity.type
_entity.pdbx_description
1 polymer ?
#
loop_
_entity_poly.entity_id
_entity_poly.type
_entity_poly.pdbx_seq_one_letter_code
_entity_poly.pdbx_strand_id
1 'polypeptide(L)'
;NIYIDGGIKRVKEDPNLVQGLKQATPQQRVAIYANHRLWYETLTTLVELRRQHPNDQNLAEAWHKLLTSVGLDPIAKKPLFEQASRTNN
;
A
#
# COMPACT_ATOMS: atom_id res chain seq x y z
N ASN A 1 -19.73 -25.28 -12.51
CA ASN A 1 -19.51 -24.76 -11.15
C ASN A 1 -18.03 -24.45 -11.00
N ILE A 2 -17.62 -23.20 -10.88
CA ILE A 2 -16.21 -22.81 -10.67
C ILE A 2 -16.01 -22.63 -9.16
N TYR A 3 -15.19 -23.48 -8.56
CA TYR A 3 -14.75 -23.35 -7.18
C TYR A 3 -13.39 -22.63 -7.18
N ILE A 4 -13.27 -21.56 -6.39
CA ILE A 4 -12.00 -20.90 -6.11
C ILE A 4 -11.52 -21.45 -4.77
N ASP A 5 -10.42 -22.20 -4.77
CA ASP A 5 -9.76 -22.65 -3.56
C ASP A 5 -8.75 -21.59 -3.10
N GLY A 6 -8.85 -21.16 -1.84
CA GLY A 6 -7.98 -20.15 -1.25
C GLY A 6 -7.03 -20.77 -0.24
N GLY A 7 -5.87 -21.25 -0.70
CA GLY A 7 -4.84 -21.81 0.17
C GLY A 7 -3.97 -20.74 0.85
N ILE A 8 -3.92 -20.72 2.18
CA ILE A 8 -2.94 -19.92 2.93
C ILE A 8 -1.65 -20.74 3.08
N LYS A 9 -0.62 -20.42 2.29
CA LYS A 9 0.72 -21.00 2.46
C LYS A 9 1.56 -20.09 3.35
N ARG A 10 1.92 -20.55 4.56
CA ARG A 10 2.95 -19.88 5.35
C ARG A 10 4.30 -20.09 4.66
N VAL A 11 4.81 -19.03 4.05
CA VAL A 11 6.17 -19.00 3.50
C VAL A 11 7.13 -18.74 4.68
N LYS A 12 8.22 -19.50 4.76
CA LYS A 12 9.28 -19.26 5.75
C LYS A 12 9.73 -17.80 5.62
N GLU A 13 9.88 -17.09 6.75
CA GLU A 13 10.34 -15.70 6.77
C GLU A 13 11.55 -15.54 5.86
N ASP A 14 11.42 -14.72 4.80
CA ASP A 14 12.51 -14.46 3.87
C ASP A 14 13.58 -13.64 4.60
N PRO A 15 14.76 -14.20 4.91
CA PRO A 15 15.78 -13.46 5.66
C PRO A 15 16.24 -12.20 4.92
N ASN A 16 16.17 -12.20 3.59
CA ASN A 16 16.51 -11.05 2.76
C ASN A 16 15.50 -9.91 2.94
N LEU A 17 14.21 -10.25 3.08
CA LEU A 17 13.17 -9.28 3.41
C LEU A 17 13.44 -8.63 4.77
N VAL A 18 13.70 -9.44 5.81
CA VAL A 18 13.97 -8.94 7.16
C VAL A 18 15.20 -8.01 7.16
N GLN A 19 16.26 -8.37 6.45
CA GLN A 19 17.46 -7.56 6.36
C GLN A 19 17.22 -6.24 5.60
N GLY A 20 16.49 -6.28 4.48
CA GLY A 20 16.12 -5.08 3.72
C GLY A 20 15.27 -4.10 4.53
N LEU A 21 14.34 -4.60 5.36
CA LEU A 21 13.46 -3.75 6.17
C LEU A 21 14.18 -3.05 7.34
N LYS A 22 15.26 -3.63 7.87
CA LYS A 22 16.01 -3.06 9.01
C LYS A 22 16.60 -1.68 8.70
N GLN A 23 17.04 -1.46 7.46
CA GLN A 23 17.69 -0.22 7.03
C GLN A 23 16.78 0.68 6.17
N ALA A 24 15.65 0.14 5.70
CA ALA A 24 14.75 0.87 4.82
C ALA A 24 13.92 1.92 5.56
N THR A 25 13.86 3.12 4.98
CA THR A 25 12.89 4.15 5.36
C THR A 25 11.46 3.66 5.06
N PRO A 26 10.43 4.21 5.73
CA PRO A 26 9.04 3.82 5.46
C PRO A 26 8.66 3.89 3.97
N GLN A 27 9.13 4.90 3.23
CA GLN A 27 8.92 4.99 1.77
C GLN A 27 9.60 3.84 1.01
N GLN A 28 10.84 3.49 1.36
CA GLN A 28 11.54 2.36 0.74
C GLN A 28 10.87 1.02 1.07
N ARG A 29 10.27 0.89 2.26
CA ARG A 29 9.53 -0.31 2.67
C ARG A 29 8.32 -0.58 1.77
N VAL A 30 7.63 0.45 1.27
CA VAL A 30 6.53 0.28 0.30
C VAL A 30 7.00 -0.49 -0.93
N ALA A 31 8.13 -0.10 -1.51
CA ALA A 31 8.70 -0.76 -2.68
C ALA A 31 9.17 -2.19 -2.37
N ILE A 32 9.79 -2.41 -1.21
CA ILE A 32 10.21 -3.75 -0.76
C ILE A 32 8.99 -4.67 -0.63
N TYR A 33 7.95 -4.25 0.09
CA TYR A 33 6.74 -5.06 0.24
C TYR A 33 6.07 -5.34 -1.11
N ALA A 34 6.00 -4.35 -2.00
CA ALA A 34 5.41 -4.51 -3.32
C ALA A 34 6.17 -5.55 -4.17
N ASN A 35 7.50 -5.51 -4.15
CA ASN A 35 8.35 -6.46 -4.87
C ASN A 35 8.20 -7.89 -4.34
N HIS A 36 8.00 -8.05 -3.03
CA HIS A 36 7.71 -9.34 -2.41
C HIS A 36 6.22 -9.75 -2.51
N ARG A 37 5.40 -9.00 -3.26
CA ARG A 37 3.95 -9.21 -3.42
C ARG A 37 3.18 -9.24 -2.10
N LEU A 38 3.69 -8.55 -1.09
CA LEU A 38 3.10 -8.40 0.24
C LEU A 38 2.08 -7.25 0.22
N TRP A 39 0.96 -7.52 -0.47
CA TRP A 39 -0.04 -6.52 -0.80
C TRP A 39 -0.59 -5.75 0.42
N TYR A 40 -0.85 -6.47 1.52
CA TYR A 40 -1.43 -5.88 2.74
C TYR A 40 -0.46 -4.90 3.41
N GLU A 41 0.81 -5.28 3.51
CA GLU A 41 1.89 -4.49 4.10
C GLU A 41 2.22 -3.28 3.22
N THR A 42 2.25 -3.45 1.90
CA THR A 42 2.39 -2.35 0.94
C THR A 42 1.27 -1.33 1.11
N LEU A 43 0.02 -1.78 1.13
CA LEU A 43 -1.16 -0.92 1.24
C LEU A 43 -1.16 -0.16 2.56
N THR A 44 -0.97 -0.86 3.67
CA THR A 44 -1.00 -0.26 5.02
C THR A 44 0.09 0.80 5.17
N THR A 45 1.33 0.48 4.79
CA THR A 45 2.46 1.42 4.88
C THR A 45 2.24 2.65 4.00
N LEU A 46 1.68 2.46 2.79
CA LEU A 46 1.42 3.57 1.87
C LEU A 46 0.31 4.50 2.36
N VAL A 47 -0.75 3.95 2.99
CA VAL A 47 -1.81 4.76 3.60
C VAL A 47 -1.28 5.59 4.76
N GLU A 48 -0.44 5.01 5.63
CA GLU A 48 0.20 5.74 6.73
C GLU A 48 1.06 6.91 6.22
N LEU A 49 1.89 6.65 5.20
CA LEU A 49 2.70 7.69 4.58
C LEU A 49 1.84 8.81 3.96
N ARG A 50 0.76 8.45 3.25
CA ARG A 50 -0.16 9.45 2.69
C ARG A 50 -0.89 10.26 3.75
N ARG A 51 -1.15 9.68 4.93
CA ARG A 51 -1.74 10.40 6.06
C ARG A 51 -0.76 11.43 6.64
N GLN A 52 0.52 11.07 6.73
CA GLN A 52 1.58 11.95 7.26
C GLN A 52 1.99 13.03 6.24
N HIS A 53 1.97 12.70 4.94
CA HIS A 53 2.37 13.57 3.85
C HIS A 53 1.27 13.66 2.78
N PRO A 54 0.13 14.30 3.07
CA PRO A 54 -1.04 14.31 2.19
C PRO A 54 -0.82 14.99 0.83
N ASN A 55 0.17 15.89 0.75
CA ASN A 55 0.51 16.65 -0.45
C ASN A 55 1.68 16.06 -1.25
N ASP A 56 2.24 14.91 -0.84
CA ASP A 56 3.33 14.26 -1.55
C ASP A 56 2.80 13.56 -2.82
N GLN A 57 3.20 14.09 -3.98
CA GLN A 57 2.79 13.58 -5.28
C GLN A 57 3.34 12.18 -5.57
N ASN A 58 4.54 11.83 -5.06
CA ASN A 58 5.11 10.50 -5.27
C ASN A 58 4.26 9.43 -4.58
N LEU A 59 3.74 9.73 -3.38
CA LEU A 59 2.82 8.82 -2.67
C LEU A 59 1.47 8.73 -3.36
N ALA A 60 1.01 9.81 -3.99
CA ALA A 60 -0.23 9.79 -4.78
C ALA A 60 -0.10 8.91 -6.03
N GLU A 61 1.02 9.00 -6.74
CA GLU A 61 1.32 8.14 -7.87
C GLU A 61 1.51 6.67 -7.47
N ALA A 62 2.23 6.41 -6.38
CA ALA A 62 2.40 5.07 -5.85
C ALA A 62 1.05 4.42 -5.50
N TRP A 63 0.13 5.19 -4.91
CA TRP A 63 -1.24 4.73 -4.63
C TRP A 63 -2.00 4.37 -5.90
N HIS A 64 -1.91 5.22 -6.91
CA HIS A 64 -2.58 4.99 -8.19
C HIS A 64 -2.04 3.71 -8.85
N LYS A 65 -0.71 3.59 -8.98
CA LYS A 65 -0.04 2.41 -9.55
C LYS A 65 -0.40 1.13 -8.80
N LEU A 66 -0.39 1.18 -7.46
CA LEU A 66 -0.73 0.05 -6.61
C LEU A 66 -2.14 -0.45 -6.93
N LEU A 67 -3.15 0.42 -6.82
CA LEU A 67 -4.55 0.02 -7.02
C LEU A 67 -4.86 -0.39 -8.47
N THR A 68 -4.30 0.29 -9.46
CA THR A 68 -4.44 -0.11 -10.87
C THR A 68 -3.84 -1.49 -11.13
N SER A 69 -2.73 -1.85 -10.46
CA SER A 69 -2.10 -3.18 -10.65
C SER A 69 -3.00 -4.36 -10.28
N VAL A 70 -4.05 -4.13 -9.49
CA VAL A 70 -5.04 -5.14 -9.07
C VAL A 70 -6.45 -4.84 -9.59
N GLY A 71 -6.59 -3.92 -10.56
CA GLY A 71 -7.87 -3.58 -11.19
C GLY A 71 -8.81 -2.71 -10.34
N LEU A 72 -8.27 -1.96 -9.36
CA LEU A 72 -9.02 -1.05 -8.48
C LEU A 72 -8.94 0.42 -8.93
N ASP A 73 -8.75 0.68 -10.23
CA ASP A 73 -8.70 2.00 -10.85
C ASP A 73 -9.84 2.96 -10.43
N PRO A 74 -11.12 2.52 -10.30
CA PRO A 74 -12.20 3.41 -9.88
C PRO A 74 -12.01 3.94 -8.45
N ILE A 75 -11.34 3.17 -7.59
CA ILE A 75 -11.03 3.55 -6.20
C ILE A 75 -9.79 4.45 -6.17
N ALA A 76 -8.82 4.20 -7.06
CA ALA A 76 -7.58 4.96 -7.15
C ALA A 76 -7.78 6.46 -7.41
N LYS A 77 -8.90 6.82 -8.04
CA LYS A 77 -9.27 8.22 -8.39
C LYS A 77 -10.05 8.93 -7.28
N LYS A 78 -10.50 8.21 -6.24
CA LYS A 78 -11.25 8.80 -5.13
C LYS A 78 -10.31 9.43 -4.10
N PRO A 79 -10.73 10.51 -3.42
CA PRO A 79 -9.98 11.04 -2.29
C PRO A 79 -9.86 9.98 -1.20
N LEU A 80 -8.64 9.75 -0.72
CA LEU A 80 -8.36 8.73 0.32
C LEU A 80 -8.86 9.16 1.70
N PHE A 81 -8.83 10.47 1.96
CA PHE A 81 -9.32 11.07 3.18
C PHE A 81 -10.43 12.04 2.80
N GLU A 82 -11.54 11.97 3.53
CA GLU A 82 -12.58 12.97 3.44
C GLU A 82 -11.97 14.32 3.81
N GLN A 83 -12.20 15.35 3.00
CA GLN A 83 -11.77 16.69 3.37
C GLN A 83 -12.49 17.03 4.67
N ALA A 84 -11.75 17.27 5.75
CA ALA A 84 -12.34 17.79 6.98
C ALA A 84 -13.04 19.10 6.61
N SER A 85 -14.36 19.05 6.45
CA SER A 85 -15.19 20.23 6.33
C SER A 85 -14.90 21.06 7.58
N ARG A 86 -14.24 22.20 7.40
CA ARG A 86 -14.23 23.27 8.39
C ARG A 86 -15.67 23.75 8.52
N THR A 87 -16.49 23.05 9.30
CA THR A 87 -17.72 23.62 9.84
C THR A 87 -17.28 24.63 10.90
N ASN A 88 -16.95 25.84 10.47
CA ASN A 88 -17.00 27.00 11.34
C ASN A 88 -18.48 27.27 11.61
N ASN A 89 -18.92 27.05 12.86
CA ASN A 89 -20.12 27.64 13.43
C ASN A 89 -19.69 28.40 14.68
#